data_AF-A0A829QLW3-F1
#
_entry.id   AF-A0A829QLW3-F1
#
_cell.length_a   1.000
_cell.length_b   1.000
_cell.length_c   1.000
_cell.angle_alpha   90.00
_cell.angle_beta   90.00
_cell.angle_gamma   90.00
#
_symmetry.space_group_name_H-M   'P 1'
#
loop_
_entity.id
_entity.type
_entity.pdbx_description
1 polymer ?
#
loop_
_entity_poly.entity_id
_entity_poly.type
_entity_poly.pdbx_seq_one_letter_code
_entity_poly.pdbx_strand_id
1 'polypeptide(L)'
;MFWTVHARNKKAITLDLRTEAGRALFLDLVDKSDVIVENFRPGTLERWGLGYDVLAQRNKGIILVRVSGYGQTGPDAHKAGYASVAEAASGLRHLNGFPGGPPPRMALSIGDTLAGMFAAQGALAALYRRTVTGRGQVVDAALTESCLAVQESTIPDYDVGRVVRGPSGTRLEGIAPSNIYQSADGSWVVIAANQDTVFRRLCEAMGRPELSSDARFANHVARGRNQDDLDAIIAQWAAQRLPTDIIDVLSAAGVIAGPINTVADVVQDPQLKAREMLVEHFDERLGRSVLGPGVVPVLSESPGGVRNAGPARPGQDNDDVYVGLLGKSAQDIERLRAEGVL
;
A
#
# COMPACT_ATOMS: atom_id res chain seq x y z
N MET A 1 -18.55 2.50 -1.12
CA MET A 1 -17.39 3.37 -0.87
C MET A 1 -16.08 2.82 -1.44
N PHE A 2 -15.63 1.59 -1.13
CA PHE A 2 -14.34 1.04 -1.63
C PHE A 2 -14.05 1.26 -3.13
N TRP A 3 -15.02 1.01 -4.01
CA TRP A 3 -14.89 1.22 -5.46
C TRP A 3 -14.48 2.66 -5.84
N THR A 4 -15.03 3.66 -5.15
CA THR A 4 -14.79 5.08 -5.44
C THR A 4 -13.34 5.49 -5.22
N VAL A 5 -12.57 4.70 -4.45
CA VAL A 5 -11.13 4.91 -4.24
C VAL A 5 -10.30 4.17 -5.29
N HIS A 6 -10.65 2.92 -5.60
CA HIS A 6 -9.84 2.02 -6.43
C HIS A 6 -10.17 2.02 -7.93
N ALA A 7 -11.33 2.56 -8.32
CA ALA A 7 -11.77 2.64 -9.71
C ALA A 7 -11.58 4.03 -10.34
N ARG A 8 -11.05 4.99 -9.56
CA ARG A 8 -10.81 6.37 -10.03
C ARG A 8 -10.05 6.38 -11.34
N ASN A 9 -10.47 7.28 -12.22
CA ASN A 9 -9.88 7.52 -13.54
C ASN A 9 -9.96 6.34 -14.53
N LYS A 10 -10.68 5.26 -14.21
CA LYS A 10 -10.85 4.11 -15.09
C LYS A 10 -12.12 4.24 -15.92
N LYS A 11 -12.10 3.58 -17.08
CA LYS A 11 -13.28 3.24 -17.87
C LYS A 11 -13.63 1.78 -17.61
N ALA A 12 -14.91 1.42 -17.62
CA ALA A 12 -15.42 0.08 -17.39
C ALA A 12 -16.25 -0.37 -18.59
N ILE A 13 -15.75 -1.41 -19.23
CA ILE A 13 -16.44 -2.13 -20.31
C ILE A 13 -16.87 -3.51 -19.81
N THR A 14 -17.80 -4.13 -20.52
CA THR A 14 -18.17 -5.53 -20.36
C THR A 14 -17.68 -6.31 -21.57
N LEU A 15 -17.14 -7.51 -21.32
CA LEU A 15 -16.56 -8.36 -22.36
C LEU A 15 -16.49 -9.82 -21.90
N ASP A 16 -17.12 -10.73 -22.64
CA ASP A 16 -17.03 -12.16 -22.37
C ASP A 16 -15.88 -12.85 -23.13
N LEU A 17 -14.74 -12.98 -22.46
CA LEU A 17 -13.53 -13.63 -22.99
C LEU A 17 -13.66 -15.15 -23.21
N ARG A 18 -14.78 -15.77 -22.83
CA ARG A 18 -15.04 -17.20 -23.08
C ARG A 18 -15.53 -17.46 -24.49
N THR A 19 -16.07 -16.45 -25.17
CA THR A 19 -16.52 -16.53 -26.56
C THR A 19 -15.38 -16.23 -27.54
N GLU A 20 -15.46 -16.75 -28.75
CA GLU A 20 -14.48 -16.43 -29.80
C GLU A 20 -14.52 -14.94 -30.18
N ALA A 21 -15.73 -14.39 -30.35
CA ALA A 21 -15.93 -12.97 -30.64
C ALA A 21 -15.35 -12.06 -29.53
N GLY A 22 -15.55 -12.42 -28.26
CA GLY A 22 -14.99 -11.67 -27.13
C GLY A 22 -13.46 -11.72 -27.07
N ARG A 23 -12.85 -12.87 -27.38
CA ARG A 23 -11.38 -12.98 -27.49
C ARG A 23 -10.83 -12.16 -28.66
N ALA A 24 -11.49 -12.19 -29.82
CA ALA A 24 -11.10 -11.39 -30.96
C ALA A 24 -11.15 -9.89 -30.63
N LEU A 25 -12.24 -9.44 -29.98
CA LEU A 25 -12.38 -8.05 -29.55
C LEU A 25 -11.35 -7.64 -28.49
N PHE A 26 -10.99 -8.56 -27.58
CA PHE A 26 -9.89 -8.34 -26.64
C PHE A 26 -8.56 -8.15 -27.35
N LEU A 27 -8.24 -8.99 -28.35
CA LEU A 27 -7.01 -8.85 -29.13
C LEU A 27 -6.95 -7.54 -29.92
N ASP A 28 -8.10 -7.02 -30.39
CA ASP A 28 -8.17 -5.67 -30.97
C ASP A 28 -7.81 -4.58 -29.93
N LEU A 29 -8.18 -4.75 -28.65
CA LEU A 29 -7.73 -3.87 -27.57
C LEU A 29 -6.23 -4.01 -27.28
N VAL A 30 -5.66 -5.21 -27.38
CA VAL A 30 -4.22 -5.46 -27.18
C VAL A 30 -3.37 -4.64 -28.16
N ASP A 31 -3.84 -4.44 -29.40
CA ASP A 31 -3.16 -3.58 -30.39
C ASP A 31 -3.06 -2.12 -29.98
N LYS A 32 -4.01 -1.66 -29.13
CA LYS A 32 -4.11 -0.29 -28.65
C LYS A 32 -3.57 -0.12 -27.24
N SER A 33 -3.00 -1.17 -26.65
CA SER A 33 -2.62 -1.23 -25.25
C SER A 33 -1.11 -1.36 -25.05
N ASP A 34 -0.61 -0.73 -23.99
CA ASP A 34 0.78 -0.86 -23.56
C ASP A 34 0.97 -1.92 -22.49
N VAL A 35 0.02 -1.99 -21.56
CA VAL A 35 0.07 -2.83 -20.36
C VAL A 35 -1.29 -3.49 -20.15
N ILE A 36 -1.27 -4.80 -19.90
CA ILE A 36 -2.42 -5.56 -19.42
C ILE A 36 -2.12 -5.95 -17.98
N VAL A 37 -3.07 -5.70 -17.09
CA VAL A 37 -2.98 -6.09 -15.68
C VAL A 37 -4.07 -7.10 -15.40
N GLU A 38 -3.69 -8.24 -14.85
CA GLU A 38 -4.61 -9.32 -14.48
C GLU A 38 -4.24 -9.88 -13.10
N ASN A 39 -5.26 -10.38 -12.40
CA ASN A 39 -5.11 -11.02 -11.09
C ASN A 39 -5.91 -12.33 -10.99
N PHE A 40 -6.07 -13.02 -12.10
CA PHE A 40 -6.71 -14.33 -12.12
C PHE A 40 -5.81 -15.38 -11.47
N ARG A 41 -6.39 -16.55 -11.21
CA ARG A 41 -5.58 -17.72 -10.86
C ARG A 41 -4.60 -18.02 -12.00
N PRO A 42 -3.33 -18.37 -11.71
CA PRO A 42 -2.37 -18.73 -12.74
C PRO A 42 -2.92 -19.73 -13.77
N GLY A 43 -2.56 -19.52 -15.03
CA GLY A 43 -3.04 -20.32 -16.17
C GLY A 43 -4.42 -19.93 -16.72
N THR A 44 -5.12 -18.93 -16.16
CA THR A 44 -6.48 -18.57 -16.63
C THR A 44 -6.47 -17.99 -18.04
N LEU A 45 -5.60 -17.03 -18.32
CA LEU A 45 -5.48 -16.48 -19.67
C LEU A 45 -5.04 -17.53 -20.68
N GLU A 46 -4.13 -18.41 -20.29
CA GLU A 46 -3.66 -19.52 -21.11
C GLU A 46 -4.81 -20.47 -21.49
N ARG A 47 -5.70 -20.80 -20.54
CA ARG A 47 -6.92 -21.61 -20.82
C ARG A 47 -7.89 -20.92 -21.78
N TRP A 48 -7.88 -19.59 -21.84
CA TRP A 48 -8.64 -18.83 -22.83
C TRP A 48 -7.88 -18.57 -24.12
N GLY A 49 -6.66 -19.09 -24.29
CA GLY A 49 -5.84 -18.82 -25.48
C GLY A 49 -5.34 -17.38 -25.55
N LEU A 50 -5.23 -16.69 -24.42
CA LEU A 50 -4.79 -15.29 -24.27
C LEU A 50 -3.51 -15.17 -23.43
N GLY A 51 -2.70 -16.25 -23.39
CA GLY A 51 -1.41 -16.25 -22.71
C GLY A 51 -0.39 -15.28 -23.32
N TYR A 52 0.69 -14.98 -22.60
CA TYR A 52 1.65 -13.95 -23.00
C TYR A 52 2.21 -14.14 -24.41
N ASP A 53 2.50 -15.36 -24.84
CA ASP A 53 3.02 -15.64 -26.19
C ASP A 53 2.06 -15.17 -27.29
N VAL A 54 0.74 -15.35 -27.08
CA VAL A 54 -0.29 -14.89 -28.03
C VAL A 54 -0.36 -13.36 -28.04
N LEU A 55 -0.33 -12.75 -26.85
CA LEU A 55 -0.36 -11.29 -26.72
C LEU A 55 0.87 -10.65 -27.36
N ALA A 56 2.06 -11.21 -27.14
CA ALA A 56 3.33 -10.71 -27.67
C ALA A 56 3.46 -10.92 -29.19
N GLN A 57 2.83 -11.95 -29.76
CA GLN A 57 2.70 -12.11 -31.21
C GLN A 57 1.83 -11.01 -31.81
N ARG A 58 0.73 -10.65 -31.14
CA ARG A 58 -0.17 -9.58 -31.59
C ARG A 58 0.48 -8.20 -31.43
N ASN A 59 1.08 -7.93 -30.28
CA ASN A 59 1.77 -6.69 -29.96
C ASN A 59 3.11 -6.99 -29.25
N LYS A 60 4.22 -6.86 -29.99
CA LYS A 60 5.58 -7.14 -29.47
C LYS A 60 5.98 -6.26 -28.29
N GLY A 61 5.35 -5.10 -28.13
CA GLY A 61 5.58 -4.15 -27.05
C GLY A 61 4.71 -4.38 -25.81
N ILE A 62 3.81 -5.38 -25.81
CA ILE A 62 2.85 -5.58 -24.72
C ILE A 62 3.53 -6.05 -23.43
N ILE A 63 3.19 -5.41 -22.32
CA ILE A 63 3.60 -5.82 -20.98
C ILE A 63 2.41 -6.51 -20.30
N LEU A 64 2.61 -7.73 -19.79
CA LEU A 64 1.60 -8.44 -19.02
C LEU A 64 1.99 -8.46 -17.55
N VAL A 65 1.25 -7.72 -16.73
CA VAL A 65 1.39 -7.67 -15.28
C VAL A 65 0.43 -8.67 -14.66
N ARG A 66 0.95 -9.58 -13.86
CA ARG A 66 0.20 -10.67 -13.22
C ARG A 66 0.33 -10.56 -11.72
N VAL A 67 -0.79 -10.47 -11.02
CA VAL A 67 -0.84 -10.40 -9.56
C VAL A 67 -1.49 -11.66 -9.01
N SER A 68 -0.76 -12.45 -8.23
CA SER A 68 -1.25 -13.74 -7.72
C SER A 68 -0.85 -13.97 -6.26
N GLY A 69 -1.34 -15.05 -5.64
CA GLY A 69 -1.01 -15.37 -4.24
C GLY A 69 0.47 -15.70 -4.01
N TYR A 70 1.00 -16.57 -4.85
CA TYR A 70 2.29 -17.25 -4.66
C TYR A 70 3.19 -17.17 -5.90
N GLY A 71 2.87 -16.30 -6.86
CA GLY A 71 3.56 -16.18 -8.15
C GLY A 71 3.01 -17.14 -9.20
N GLN A 72 3.47 -16.98 -10.44
CA GLN A 72 3.15 -17.87 -11.56
C GLN A 72 3.94 -19.19 -11.52
N THR A 73 4.93 -19.32 -10.64
CA THR A 73 5.82 -20.48 -10.55
C THR A 73 6.02 -20.94 -9.10
N GLY A 74 6.62 -22.12 -8.92
CA GLY A 74 6.84 -22.71 -7.60
C GLY A 74 5.72 -23.66 -7.16
N PRO A 75 5.90 -24.34 -6.02
CA PRO A 75 5.02 -25.42 -5.57
C PRO A 75 3.57 -24.96 -5.31
N ASP A 76 3.42 -23.70 -4.90
CA ASP A 76 2.14 -23.13 -4.47
C ASP A 76 1.46 -22.24 -5.53
N ALA A 77 2.03 -22.11 -6.73
CA ALA A 77 1.49 -21.26 -7.81
C ALA A 77 0.03 -21.55 -8.16
N HIS A 78 -0.40 -22.80 -8.04
CA HIS A 78 -1.77 -23.22 -8.37
C HIS A 78 -2.80 -22.82 -7.29
N LYS A 79 -2.36 -22.43 -6.08
CA LYS A 79 -3.24 -22.10 -4.97
C LYS A 79 -3.92 -20.75 -5.19
N ALA A 80 -5.16 -20.64 -4.74
CA ALA A 80 -5.81 -19.34 -4.63
C ALA A 80 -5.13 -18.49 -3.56
N GLY A 81 -4.99 -17.19 -3.81
CA GLY A 81 -4.37 -16.24 -2.89
C GLY A 81 -5.34 -15.17 -2.42
N TYR A 82 -5.28 -14.86 -1.13
CA TYR A 82 -5.85 -13.66 -0.54
C TYR A 82 -4.76 -12.98 0.30
N ALA A 83 -4.76 -11.65 0.37
CA ALA A 83 -3.79 -10.89 1.17
C ALA A 83 -3.68 -11.40 2.61
N SER A 84 -4.80 -11.74 3.24
CA SER A 84 -4.81 -12.23 4.63
C SER A 84 -3.98 -13.49 4.84
N VAL A 85 -3.97 -14.40 3.87
CA VAL A 85 -3.17 -15.62 3.90
C VAL A 85 -1.73 -15.30 3.57
N ALA A 86 -1.47 -14.43 2.59
CA ALA A 86 -0.12 -14.04 2.20
C ALA A 86 0.63 -13.29 3.33
N GLU A 87 -0.05 -12.40 4.05
CA GLU A 87 0.47 -11.72 5.24
C GLU A 87 0.84 -12.73 6.34
N ALA A 88 0.06 -13.79 6.50
CA ALA A 88 0.36 -14.84 7.48
C ALA A 88 1.51 -15.73 7.02
N ALA A 89 1.47 -16.20 5.77
CA ALA A 89 2.43 -17.14 5.20
C ALA A 89 3.83 -16.53 5.02
N SER A 90 3.92 -15.22 4.76
CA SER A 90 5.20 -14.49 4.77
C SER A 90 5.77 -14.30 6.18
N GLY A 91 4.96 -14.46 7.23
CA GLY A 91 5.34 -14.14 8.60
C GLY A 91 5.11 -12.68 8.99
N LEU A 92 4.60 -11.83 8.10
CA LEU A 92 4.33 -10.41 8.39
C LEU A 92 3.39 -10.23 9.59
N ARG A 93 2.38 -11.10 9.73
CA ARG A 93 1.48 -11.06 10.91
C ARG A 93 2.18 -11.43 12.21
N HIS A 94 3.15 -12.34 12.19
CA HIS A 94 3.85 -12.79 13.40
C HIS A 94 4.58 -11.64 14.11
N LEU A 95 5.02 -10.64 13.36
CA LEU A 95 5.72 -9.47 13.89
C LEU A 95 4.81 -8.48 14.62
N ASN A 96 3.49 -8.57 14.41
CA ASN A 96 2.54 -7.57 14.91
C ASN A 96 1.88 -8.03 16.23
N GLY A 97 1.45 -7.06 17.04
CA GLY A 97 0.69 -7.30 18.27
C GLY A 97 1.53 -7.24 19.55
N PHE A 98 1.00 -7.82 20.63
CA PHE A 98 1.63 -7.85 21.95
C PHE A 98 2.23 -9.22 22.26
N PRO A 99 3.35 -9.29 23.01
CA PRO A 99 3.90 -10.54 23.51
C PRO A 99 2.84 -11.43 24.18
N GLY A 100 2.84 -12.73 23.85
CA GLY A 100 1.92 -13.72 24.41
C GLY A 100 0.49 -13.70 23.84
N GLY A 101 0.14 -12.71 23.01
CA GLY A 101 -1.15 -12.65 22.33
C GLY A 101 -1.16 -13.35 20.96
N PRO A 102 -2.35 -13.68 20.42
CA PRO A 102 -2.45 -14.14 19.03
C PRO A 102 -2.06 -13.00 18.06
N PRO A 103 -1.34 -13.30 16.95
CA PRO A 103 -0.98 -12.30 15.95
C PRO A 103 -2.22 -11.59 15.36
N PRO A 104 -2.37 -10.27 15.55
CA PRO A 104 -3.52 -9.54 15.06
C PRO A 104 -3.40 -9.30 13.55
N ARG A 105 -4.56 -9.18 12.90
CA ARG A 105 -4.63 -8.63 11.54
C ARG A 105 -4.68 -7.10 11.62
N MET A 106 -4.04 -6.42 10.66
CA MET A 106 -4.34 -5.02 10.44
C MET A 106 -5.78 -4.88 9.92
N ALA A 107 -6.45 -3.79 10.28
CA ALA A 107 -7.80 -3.46 9.83
C ALA A 107 -7.82 -2.89 8.39
N LEU A 108 -6.86 -3.30 7.56
CA LEU A 108 -6.64 -2.90 6.17
C LEU A 108 -6.08 -4.10 5.39
N SER A 109 -6.23 -4.08 4.07
CA SER A 109 -5.67 -5.10 3.18
C SER A 109 -4.25 -4.75 2.73
N ILE A 110 -3.29 -4.74 3.66
CA ILE A 110 -1.93 -4.31 3.33
C ILE A 110 -1.27 -5.20 2.28
N GLY A 111 -1.50 -6.52 2.31
CA GLY A 111 -0.93 -7.42 1.33
C GLY A 111 -1.38 -7.10 -0.10
N ASP A 112 -2.67 -6.76 -0.28
CA ASP A 112 -3.21 -6.36 -1.58
C ASP A 112 -2.59 -5.03 -2.05
N THR A 113 -2.42 -4.07 -1.13
CA THR A 113 -1.77 -2.78 -1.43
C THR A 113 -0.31 -2.97 -1.84
N LEU A 114 0.47 -3.76 -1.09
CA LEU A 114 1.87 -4.03 -1.38
C LEU A 114 2.04 -4.71 -2.75
N ALA A 115 1.24 -5.75 -3.03
CA ALA A 115 1.29 -6.41 -4.34
C ALA A 115 0.91 -5.47 -5.49
N GLY A 116 -0.11 -4.62 -5.31
CA GLY A 116 -0.46 -3.60 -6.28
C GLY A 116 0.68 -2.59 -6.51
N MET A 117 1.40 -2.20 -5.46
CA MET A 117 2.54 -1.29 -5.55
C MET A 117 3.74 -1.93 -6.27
N PHE A 118 4.12 -3.16 -5.92
CA PHE A 118 5.20 -3.87 -6.60
C PHE A 118 4.84 -4.20 -8.07
N ALA A 119 3.58 -4.54 -8.35
CA ALA A 119 3.08 -4.71 -9.71
C ALA A 119 3.20 -3.42 -10.54
N ALA A 120 2.81 -2.27 -9.97
CA ALA A 120 2.97 -0.97 -10.61
C ALA A 120 4.44 -0.61 -10.83
N GLN A 121 5.30 -0.83 -9.83
CA GLN A 121 6.75 -0.62 -9.95
C GLN A 121 7.35 -1.48 -11.07
N GLY A 122 6.98 -2.77 -11.14
CA GLY A 122 7.41 -3.67 -12.20
C GLY A 122 6.92 -3.24 -13.58
N ALA A 123 5.68 -2.77 -13.67
CA ALA A 123 5.12 -2.22 -14.92
C ALA A 123 5.89 -0.99 -15.40
N LEU A 124 6.21 -0.05 -14.50
CA LEU A 124 7.02 1.13 -14.82
C LEU A 124 8.44 0.75 -15.27
N ALA A 125 9.07 -0.21 -14.59
CA ALA A 125 10.38 -0.73 -14.97
C ALA A 125 10.36 -1.41 -16.35
N ALA A 126 9.31 -2.19 -16.64
CA ALA A 126 9.11 -2.83 -17.94
C ALA A 126 8.85 -1.80 -19.06
N LEU A 127 8.05 -0.76 -18.79
CA LEU A 127 7.83 0.35 -19.71
C LEU A 127 9.14 1.08 -20.02
N TYR A 128 9.96 1.36 -19.01
CA TYR A 128 11.27 1.95 -19.19
C TYR A 128 12.19 1.04 -20.02
N ARG A 129 12.27 -0.26 -19.67
CA ARG A 129 13.08 -1.24 -20.42
C ARG A 129 12.66 -1.33 -21.89
N ARG A 130 11.35 -1.27 -22.17
CA ARG A 130 10.80 -1.29 -23.53
C ARG A 130 11.28 -0.13 -24.39
N THR A 131 11.63 1.04 -23.81
CA THR A 131 12.21 2.15 -24.58
C THR A 131 13.57 1.82 -25.19
N VAL A 132 14.29 0.85 -24.61
CA VAL A 132 15.60 0.38 -25.07
C VAL A 132 15.47 -0.82 -25.99
N THR A 133 14.58 -1.76 -25.66
CA THR A 133 14.48 -3.05 -26.37
C THR A 133 13.43 -3.08 -27.48
N GLY A 134 12.46 -2.16 -27.45
CA GLY A 134 11.24 -2.23 -28.26
C GLY A 134 10.32 -3.41 -27.94
N ARG A 135 10.60 -4.17 -26.87
CA ARG A 135 9.87 -5.39 -26.49
C ARG A 135 9.30 -5.27 -25.09
N GLY A 136 8.07 -5.75 -24.92
CA GLY A 136 7.48 -5.92 -23.60
C GLY A 136 7.98 -7.18 -22.88
N GLN A 137 7.41 -7.46 -21.71
CA GLN A 137 7.73 -8.64 -20.89
C GLN A 137 6.58 -8.96 -19.92
N VAL A 138 6.68 -10.10 -19.25
CA VAL A 138 5.83 -10.43 -18.10
C VAL A 138 6.41 -9.77 -16.84
N VAL A 139 5.52 -9.22 -16.01
CA VAL A 139 5.79 -8.79 -14.64
C VAL A 139 4.97 -9.68 -13.72
N ASP A 140 5.62 -10.50 -12.90
CA ASP A 140 4.96 -11.39 -11.93
C ASP A 140 5.14 -10.80 -10.52
N ALA A 141 4.03 -10.51 -9.85
CA ALA A 141 4.01 -9.98 -8.49
C ALA A 141 3.17 -10.88 -7.59
N ALA A 142 3.82 -11.59 -6.68
CA ALA A 142 3.15 -12.42 -5.68
C ALA A 142 2.79 -11.62 -4.42
N LEU A 143 1.61 -11.86 -3.86
CA LEU A 143 1.17 -11.31 -2.57
C LEU A 143 2.15 -11.70 -1.44
N THR A 144 2.59 -12.96 -1.42
CA THR A 144 3.51 -13.48 -0.40
C THR A 144 4.89 -12.83 -0.47
N GLU A 145 5.47 -12.73 -1.66
CA GLU A 145 6.76 -12.07 -1.89
C GLU A 145 6.68 -10.56 -1.59
N SER A 146 5.56 -9.92 -1.92
CA SER A 146 5.31 -8.51 -1.62
C SER A 146 5.28 -8.23 -0.12
N CYS A 147 4.70 -9.14 0.66
CA CYS A 147 4.73 -9.05 2.13
C CYS A 147 6.13 -9.36 2.68
N LEU A 148 6.84 -10.34 2.10
CA LEU A 148 8.21 -10.71 2.48
C LEU A 148 9.20 -9.55 2.29
N ALA A 149 9.08 -8.83 1.17
CA ALA A 149 9.99 -7.76 0.78
C ALA A 149 10.05 -6.59 1.77
N VAL A 150 9.06 -6.44 2.65
CA VAL A 150 8.98 -5.36 3.65
C VAL A 150 9.28 -5.83 5.08
N GLN A 151 9.75 -7.07 5.28
CA GLN A 151 10.04 -7.61 6.62
C GLN A 151 11.43 -7.22 7.17
N GLU A 152 12.00 -6.10 6.72
CA GLU A 152 13.26 -5.54 7.21
C GLU A 152 14.40 -6.59 7.35
N SER A 153 15.06 -6.65 8.51
CA SER A 153 16.17 -7.57 8.79
C SER A 153 15.74 -8.92 9.38
N THR A 154 14.45 -9.26 9.40
CA THR A 154 13.97 -10.53 10.01
C THR A 154 14.64 -11.77 9.44
N ILE A 155 14.92 -11.79 8.13
CA ILE A 155 15.62 -12.90 7.47
C ILE A 155 17.09 -12.99 7.94
N PRO A 156 17.93 -11.95 7.81
CA PRO A 156 19.31 -12.03 8.29
C PRO A 156 19.43 -12.20 9.81
N ASP A 157 18.50 -11.65 10.62
CA ASP A 157 18.43 -11.88 12.07
C ASP A 157 18.30 -13.38 12.39
N TYR A 158 17.49 -14.10 11.62
CA TYR A 158 17.33 -15.55 11.76
C TYR A 158 18.49 -16.34 11.15
N ASP A 159 18.99 -15.94 9.98
CA ASP A 159 20.08 -16.64 9.30
C ASP A 159 21.38 -16.64 10.12
N VAL A 160 21.77 -15.46 10.60
CA VAL A 160 23.04 -15.25 11.34
C VAL A 160 22.86 -15.50 12.84
N GLY A 161 21.80 -14.92 13.43
CA GLY A 161 21.62 -14.88 14.89
C GLY A 161 20.66 -15.94 15.44
N ARG A 162 19.94 -16.66 14.56
CA ARG A 162 18.81 -17.54 14.95
C ARG A 162 17.74 -16.82 15.77
N VAL A 163 17.67 -15.50 15.61
CA VAL A 163 16.69 -14.66 16.30
C VAL A 163 15.37 -14.75 15.55
N VAL A 164 14.33 -15.21 16.25
CA VAL A 164 12.96 -15.15 15.75
C VAL A 164 12.33 -13.87 16.30
N ARG A 165 12.28 -12.82 15.46
CA ARG A 165 11.64 -11.56 15.84
C ARG A 165 10.14 -11.79 16.03
N GLY A 166 9.64 -11.48 17.22
CA GLY A 166 8.23 -11.59 17.58
C GLY A 166 7.58 -10.22 17.83
N PRO A 167 6.31 -10.22 18.27
CA PRO A 167 5.59 -9.00 18.62
C PRO A 167 6.22 -8.30 19.83
N SER A 168 6.31 -6.97 19.78
CA SER A 168 6.87 -6.12 20.85
C SER A 168 5.87 -5.09 21.41
N GLY A 169 4.58 -5.19 21.05
CA GLY A 169 3.55 -4.25 21.46
C GLY A 169 3.65 -2.93 20.72
N THR A 170 3.72 -1.83 21.46
CA THR A 170 3.71 -0.46 20.91
C THR A 170 5.10 0.13 20.65
N ARG A 171 6.16 -0.63 21.00
CA ARG A 171 7.56 -0.22 20.88
C ARG A 171 8.32 -1.17 19.96
N LEU A 172 9.52 -0.75 19.56
CA LEU A 172 10.53 -1.66 19.03
C LEU A 172 11.49 -2.06 20.15
N GLU A 173 11.63 -3.37 20.37
CA GLU A 173 12.49 -3.92 21.42
C GLU A 173 13.96 -3.50 21.18
N GLY A 174 14.59 -2.93 22.20
CA GLY A 174 15.98 -2.45 22.14
C GLY A 174 16.16 -1.07 21.50
N ILE A 175 15.09 -0.47 20.93
CA ILE A 175 15.14 0.86 20.30
C ILE A 175 14.40 1.86 21.18
N ALA A 176 15.15 2.62 22.00
CA ALA A 176 14.56 3.46 23.04
C ALA A 176 15.15 4.88 23.12
N PRO A 177 14.32 5.91 23.40
CA PRO A 177 12.85 5.86 23.41
C PRO A 177 12.27 5.96 21.98
N SER A 178 11.30 5.09 21.68
CA SER A 178 10.51 5.10 20.46
C SER A 178 9.21 4.33 20.73
N ASN A 179 8.24 5.00 21.34
CA ASN A 179 7.02 4.39 21.85
C ASN A 179 5.86 5.40 21.87
N ILE A 180 4.66 4.94 22.25
CA ILE A 180 3.51 5.79 22.54
C ILE A 180 3.34 6.00 24.04
N TYR A 181 2.89 7.18 24.43
CA TYR A 181 2.67 7.57 25.82
C TYR A 181 1.31 8.26 25.96
N GLN A 182 0.58 7.93 27.02
CA GLN A 182 -0.72 8.52 27.29
C GLN A 182 -0.56 9.93 27.87
N SER A 183 -1.29 10.90 27.32
CA SER A 183 -1.32 12.29 27.77
C SER A 183 -2.38 12.48 28.88
N ALA A 184 -2.46 13.68 29.44
CA ALA A 184 -3.38 14.01 30.55
C ALA A 184 -4.87 13.92 30.18
N ASP A 185 -5.23 14.04 28.90
CA ASP A 185 -6.62 13.90 28.44
C ASP A 185 -6.99 12.45 28.03
N GLY A 186 -6.05 11.52 28.19
CA GLY A 186 -6.21 10.11 27.87
C GLY A 186 -5.90 9.74 26.42
N SER A 187 -5.62 10.70 25.54
CA SER A 187 -5.12 10.46 24.18
C SER A 187 -3.66 9.97 24.19
N TRP A 188 -3.18 9.49 23.04
CA TRP A 188 -1.83 8.95 22.89
C TRP A 188 -0.99 9.83 21.96
N VAL A 189 0.27 10.01 22.34
CA VAL A 189 1.31 10.64 21.51
C VAL A 189 2.44 9.66 21.26
N VAL A 190 2.96 9.63 20.05
CA VAL A 190 4.22 8.94 19.74
C VAL A 190 5.38 9.88 20.03
N ILE A 191 6.44 9.37 20.68
CA ILE A 191 7.68 10.10 20.90
C ILE A 191 8.84 9.20 20.44
N ALA A 192 9.64 9.71 19.50
CA ALA A 192 10.82 9.03 18.97
C ALA A 192 12.08 9.89 19.21
N ALA A 193 12.95 9.41 20.11
CA ALA A 193 14.21 10.07 20.46
C ALA A 193 15.34 9.06 20.70
N ASN A 194 15.33 7.93 20.00
CA ASN A 194 16.25 6.81 20.20
C ASN A 194 17.72 7.12 19.86
N GLN A 195 17.98 8.16 19.08
CA GLN A 195 19.33 8.66 18.78
C GLN A 195 19.87 9.50 19.95
N ASP A 196 21.14 9.32 20.33
CA ASP A 196 21.72 9.94 21.54
C ASP A 196 21.57 11.46 21.61
N THR A 197 21.74 12.16 20.48
CA THR A 197 21.58 13.62 20.41
C THR A 197 20.14 14.07 20.56
N VAL A 198 19.18 13.30 20.04
CA VAL A 198 17.75 13.56 20.17
C VAL A 198 17.28 13.22 21.60
N PHE A 199 17.81 12.14 22.19
CA PHE A 199 17.54 11.77 23.57
C PHE A 199 17.94 12.88 24.55
N ARG A 200 19.13 13.49 24.38
CA ARG A 200 19.55 14.61 25.22
C ARG A 200 18.56 15.78 25.17
N ARG A 201 18.08 16.14 23.97
CA ARG A 201 17.07 17.19 23.77
C ARG A 201 15.74 16.83 24.44
N LEU A 202 15.33 15.56 24.38
CA LEU A 202 14.17 15.07 25.12
C LEU A 202 14.34 15.24 26.63
N CYS A 203 15.49 14.85 27.19
CA CYS A 203 15.79 15.03 28.61
C CYS A 203 15.74 16.50 29.03
N GLU A 204 16.32 17.41 28.23
CA GLU A 204 16.25 18.85 28.45
C GLU A 204 14.81 19.36 28.41
N ALA A 205 14.03 18.99 27.39
CA ALA A 205 12.63 19.37 27.24
C ALA A 205 11.74 18.82 28.36
N MET A 206 12.10 17.67 28.93
CA MET A 206 11.43 17.08 30.09
C MET A 206 11.80 17.77 31.42
N GLY A 207 12.79 18.66 31.44
CA GLY A 207 13.34 19.25 32.65
C GLY A 207 14.11 18.22 33.50
N ARG A 208 14.69 17.21 32.85
CA ARG A 208 15.40 16.07 33.44
C ARG A 208 16.75 15.83 32.73
N PRO A 209 17.61 16.86 32.56
CA PRO A 209 18.84 16.75 31.76
C PRO A 209 19.81 15.66 32.27
N GLU A 210 19.78 15.35 33.56
CA GLU A 210 20.60 14.33 34.21
C GLU A 210 20.39 12.92 33.64
N LEU A 211 19.20 12.62 33.10
CA LEU A 211 18.90 11.33 32.47
C LEU A 211 19.82 11.05 31.27
N SER A 212 20.25 12.09 30.54
CA SER A 212 21.15 11.92 29.39
C SER A 212 22.56 11.46 29.76
N SER A 213 22.93 11.60 31.04
CA SER A 213 24.22 11.19 31.60
C SER A 213 24.13 10.01 32.57
N ASP A 214 22.92 9.58 32.94
CA ASP A 214 22.69 8.40 33.78
C ASP A 214 23.25 7.16 33.06
N ALA A 215 24.05 6.35 33.74
CA ALA A 215 24.66 5.14 33.19
C ALA A 215 23.62 4.17 32.59
N ARG A 216 22.37 4.19 33.07
CA ARG A 216 21.26 3.41 32.52
C ARG A 216 20.79 3.89 31.15
N PHE A 217 20.98 5.16 30.81
CA PHE A 217 20.40 5.80 29.61
C PHE A 217 21.40 6.56 28.72
N ALA A 218 22.68 6.59 29.10
CA ALA A 218 23.71 7.43 28.50
C ALA A 218 23.95 7.20 27.00
N ASN A 219 23.61 6.02 26.48
CA ASN A 219 23.70 5.71 25.05
C ASN A 219 22.57 4.77 24.60
N HIS A 220 22.41 4.64 23.29
CA HIS A 220 21.35 3.84 22.66
C HIS A 220 21.27 2.41 23.21
N VAL A 221 22.40 1.72 23.36
CA VAL A 221 22.44 0.34 23.86
C VAL A 221 22.00 0.27 25.33
N ALA A 222 22.46 1.20 26.17
CA ALA A 222 22.05 1.27 27.56
C ALA A 222 20.54 1.52 27.69
N ARG A 223 19.99 2.45 26.89
CA ARG A 223 18.54 2.71 26.85
C ARG A 223 17.74 1.49 26.41
N GLY A 224 18.20 0.76 25.39
CA GLY A 224 17.54 -0.47 24.96
C GLY A 224 17.47 -1.54 26.06
N ARG A 225 18.53 -1.65 26.89
CA ARG A 225 18.55 -2.57 28.04
C ARG A 225 17.68 -2.13 29.22
N ASN A 226 17.45 -0.83 29.37
CA ASN A 226 16.66 -0.23 30.44
C ASN A 226 15.38 0.43 29.89
N GLN A 227 14.81 -0.14 28.82
CA GLN A 227 13.72 0.47 28.06
C GLN A 227 12.45 0.62 28.88
N ASP A 228 12.11 -0.36 29.72
CA ASP A 228 10.95 -0.30 30.62
C ASP A 228 11.04 0.87 31.62
N ASP A 229 12.19 1.02 32.27
CA ASP A 229 12.45 2.11 33.22
C ASP A 229 12.34 3.48 32.52
N LEU A 230 12.92 3.59 31.33
CA LEU A 230 12.89 4.84 30.57
C LEU A 230 11.47 5.18 30.11
N ASP A 231 10.74 4.18 29.59
CA ASP A 231 9.35 4.34 29.16
C ASP A 231 8.46 4.77 30.33
N ALA A 232 8.66 4.23 31.53
CA ALA A 232 7.91 4.65 32.72
C ALA A 232 8.18 6.12 33.09
N ILE A 233 9.42 6.60 32.98
CA ILE A 233 9.77 8.00 33.24
C ILE A 233 9.11 8.94 32.22
N ILE A 234 9.16 8.59 30.93
CA ILE A 234 8.54 9.38 29.86
C ILE A 234 7.01 9.36 29.99
N ALA A 235 6.42 8.21 30.31
CA ALA A 235 4.99 8.07 30.54
C ALA A 235 4.49 8.97 31.68
N GLN A 236 5.22 9.01 32.81
CA GLN A 236 4.87 9.91 33.93
C GLN A 236 4.92 11.38 33.54
N TRP A 237 5.89 11.76 32.71
CA TRP A 237 5.99 13.13 32.21
C TRP A 237 4.85 13.48 31.23
N ALA A 238 4.51 12.56 30.33
CA ALA A 238 3.44 12.73 29.35
C ALA A 238 2.05 12.81 30.02
N ALA A 239 1.78 11.97 31.01
CA ALA A 239 0.49 11.89 31.70
C ALA A 239 0.06 13.17 32.43
N GLN A 240 0.97 14.14 32.60
CA GLN A 240 0.72 15.43 33.26
C GLN A 240 0.46 16.57 32.28
N ARG A 241 0.47 16.31 30.96
CA ARG A 241 0.43 17.34 29.91
C ARG A 241 -0.62 17.01 28.86
N LEU A 242 -1.21 18.02 28.25
CA LEU A 242 -2.06 17.84 27.08
C LEU A 242 -1.21 17.36 25.88
N PRO A 243 -1.79 16.60 24.93
CA PRO A 243 -1.05 16.09 23.78
C PRO A 243 -0.43 17.21 22.94
N THR A 244 -1.11 18.35 22.78
CA THR A 244 -0.60 19.54 22.09
C THR A 244 0.62 20.11 22.78
N ASP A 245 0.59 20.25 24.11
CA ASP A 245 1.72 20.78 24.88
C ASP A 245 2.95 19.87 24.78
N ILE A 246 2.74 18.54 24.78
CA ILE A 246 3.82 17.57 24.56
C ILE A 246 4.43 17.77 23.18
N ILE A 247 3.60 17.79 22.13
CA ILE A 247 4.06 17.90 20.75
C ILE A 247 4.79 19.23 20.52
N ASP A 248 4.25 20.34 21.02
CA ASP A 248 4.83 21.67 20.84
C ASP A 248 6.19 21.81 21.56
N VAL A 249 6.27 21.37 22.81
CA VAL A 249 7.51 21.40 23.61
C VAL A 249 8.60 20.53 22.95
N LEU A 250 8.24 19.32 22.52
CA LEU A 250 9.20 18.40 21.90
C LEU A 250 9.61 18.87 20.49
N SER A 251 8.67 19.36 19.69
CA SER A 251 8.97 19.89 18.35
C SER A 251 9.88 21.11 18.43
N ALA A 252 9.66 22.03 19.38
CA ALA A 252 10.54 23.18 19.61
C ALA A 252 11.96 22.76 20.02
N ALA A 253 12.09 21.63 20.73
CA ALA A 253 13.38 21.04 21.08
C ALA A 253 14.01 20.20 19.94
N GLY A 254 13.36 20.05 18.79
CA GLY A 254 13.81 19.21 17.69
C GLY A 254 13.75 17.71 18.00
N VAL A 255 12.80 17.30 18.86
CA VAL A 255 12.45 15.91 19.16
C VAL A 255 11.22 15.52 18.34
N ILE A 256 11.24 14.32 17.75
CA ILE A 256 10.16 13.86 16.89
C ILE A 256 9.01 13.36 17.78
N ALA A 257 7.87 14.04 17.70
CA ALA A 257 6.65 13.64 18.37
C ALA A 257 5.42 13.92 17.49
N GLY A 258 4.34 13.18 17.71
CA GLY A 258 3.09 13.38 16.97
C GLY A 258 1.90 12.68 17.61
N PRO A 259 0.66 13.00 17.19
CA PRO A 259 -0.55 12.42 17.74
C PRO A 259 -0.84 11.04 17.13
N ILE A 260 -1.62 10.22 17.85
CA ILE A 260 -2.29 9.04 17.29
C ILE A 260 -3.69 9.45 16.80
N ASN A 261 -3.77 9.88 15.54
CA ASN A 261 -5.00 10.45 14.95
C ASN A 261 -6.05 9.38 14.58
N THR A 262 -7.31 9.72 14.79
CA THR A 262 -8.45 9.04 14.16
C THR A 262 -8.63 9.51 12.71
N VAL A 263 -9.48 8.83 11.93
CA VAL A 263 -9.82 9.32 10.58
C VAL A 263 -10.52 10.68 10.61
N ALA A 264 -11.25 11.00 11.68
CA ALA A 264 -11.90 12.31 11.85
C ALA A 264 -10.86 13.43 12.00
N ASP A 265 -9.75 13.16 12.70
CA ASP A 265 -8.64 14.10 12.85
C ASP A 265 -7.87 14.23 11.53
N VAL A 266 -7.59 13.10 10.86
CA VAL A 266 -6.88 13.05 9.56
C VAL A 266 -7.59 13.91 8.50
N VAL A 267 -8.92 13.84 8.39
CA VAL A 267 -9.63 14.66 7.39
C VAL A 267 -9.63 16.15 7.72
N GLN A 268 -9.31 16.53 8.95
CA GLN A 268 -9.17 17.91 9.37
C GLN A 268 -7.74 18.44 9.34
N ASP A 269 -6.74 17.56 9.21
CA ASP A 269 -5.33 17.89 9.29
C ASP A 269 -4.90 18.98 8.29
N PRO A 270 -4.31 20.10 8.76
CA PRO A 270 -3.94 21.22 7.91
C PRO A 270 -2.81 20.89 6.93
N GLN A 271 -1.87 20.00 7.30
CA GLN A 271 -0.76 19.60 6.44
C GLN A 271 -1.25 18.71 5.30
N LEU A 272 -2.15 17.76 5.57
CA LEU A 272 -2.76 16.92 4.53
C LEU A 272 -3.63 17.73 3.59
N LYS A 273 -4.39 18.71 4.10
CA LYS A 273 -5.15 19.67 3.27
C LYS A 273 -4.23 20.52 2.40
N ALA A 274 -3.19 21.13 2.98
CA ALA A 274 -2.23 21.97 2.26
C ALA A 274 -1.47 21.21 1.16
N ARG A 275 -1.31 19.90 1.34
CA ARG A 275 -0.68 19.00 0.36
C ARG A 275 -1.67 18.34 -0.60
N GLU A 276 -2.96 18.68 -0.54
CA GLU A 276 -4.01 18.08 -1.38
C GLU A 276 -4.09 16.55 -1.24
N MET A 277 -3.77 16.03 -0.06
CA MET A 277 -3.82 14.59 0.25
C MET A 277 -5.22 14.10 0.60
N LEU A 278 -6.21 14.99 0.59
CA LEU A 278 -7.62 14.73 0.75
C LEU A 278 -8.34 15.36 -0.46
N VAL A 279 -8.87 14.51 -1.36
CA VAL A 279 -9.38 14.95 -2.66
C VAL A 279 -10.85 14.60 -2.79
N GLU A 280 -11.66 15.61 -3.12
CA GLU A 280 -13.06 15.43 -3.47
C GLU A 280 -13.22 14.87 -4.88
N HIS A 281 -14.18 13.97 -5.05
CA HIS A 281 -14.55 13.44 -6.35
C HIS A 281 -16.04 13.08 -6.37
N PHE A 282 -16.71 13.39 -7.48
CA PHE A 282 -18.14 13.12 -7.64
C PHE A 282 -18.40 11.64 -7.89
N ASP A 283 -19.19 11.01 -7.01
CA ASP A 283 -19.65 9.62 -7.17
C ASP A 283 -21.09 9.61 -7.67
N GLU A 284 -21.28 9.27 -8.95
CA GLU A 284 -22.59 9.18 -9.61
C GLU A 284 -23.59 8.29 -8.87
N ARG A 285 -23.11 7.22 -8.21
CA ARG A 285 -23.99 6.30 -7.47
C ARG A 285 -24.57 6.92 -6.21
N LEU A 286 -23.89 7.93 -5.66
CA LEU A 286 -24.32 8.66 -4.48
C LEU A 286 -24.93 10.02 -4.83
N GLY A 287 -24.77 10.50 -6.06
CA GLY A 287 -25.24 11.81 -6.50
C GLY A 287 -24.56 12.97 -5.79
N ARG A 288 -23.36 12.77 -5.24
CA ARG A 288 -22.59 13.79 -4.50
C ARG A 288 -21.09 13.54 -4.55
N SER A 289 -20.32 14.57 -4.25
CA SER A 289 -18.90 14.44 -3.97
C SER A 289 -18.65 13.66 -2.68
N VAL A 290 -17.56 12.88 -2.71
CA VAL A 290 -17.01 12.17 -1.57
C VAL A 290 -15.53 12.49 -1.43
N LEU A 291 -15.03 12.42 -0.21
CA LEU A 291 -13.62 12.66 0.09
C LEU A 291 -12.85 11.34 0.03
N GLY A 292 -11.69 11.34 -0.60
CA GLY A 292 -10.78 10.20 -0.64
C GLY A 292 -9.32 10.61 -0.57
N PRO A 293 -8.39 9.64 -0.54
CA PRO A 293 -6.96 9.92 -0.47
C PRO A 293 -6.48 10.61 -1.76
N GLY A 294 -5.59 11.58 -1.62
CA GLY A 294 -4.91 12.24 -2.74
C GLY A 294 -3.98 11.32 -3.51
N VAL A 295 -3.26 11.88 -4.48
CA VAL A 295 -2.34 11.10 -5.33
C VAL A 295 -0.92 11.18 -4.77
N VAL A 296 -0.29 10.03 -4.60
CA VAL A 296 1.08 9.90 -4.08
C VAL A 296 1.98 9.14 -5.07
N PRO A 297 3.25 9.55 -5.24
CA PRO A 297 3.87 10.76 -4.67
C PRO A 297 3.42 12.05 -5.38
N VAL A 298 3.72 13.21 -4.78
CA VAL A 298 3.56 14.52 -5.43
C VAL A 298 4.74 14.74 -6.39
N LEU A 299 4.45 14.96 -7.67
CA LEU A 299 5.44 15.21 -8.71
C LEU A 299 5.42 16.71 -9.08
N SER A 300 6.60 17.32 -9.20
CA SER A 300 6.72 18.76 -9.46
C SER A 300 6.30 19.19 -10.86
N GLU A 301 6.52 18.34 -11.87
CA GLU A 301 6.25 18.66 -13.29
C GLU A 301 5.00 17.97 -13.84
N SER A 302 4.61 16.84 -13.26
CA SER A 302 3.51 16.00 -13.74
C SER A 302 2.64 15.47 -12.59
N PRO A 303 2.05 16.37 -11.77
CA PRO A 303 1.21 15.96 -10.65
C PRO A 303 0.04 15.10 -11.15
N GLY A 304 -0.22 14.00 -10.43
CA GLY A 304 -1.41 13.20 -10.69
C GLY A 304 -2.69 13.91 -10.23
N GLY A 305 -3.84 13.48 -10.74
CA GLY A 305 -5.13 14.06 -10.37
C GLY A 305 -6.28 13.07 -10.46
N VAL A 306 -7.39 13.39 -9.81
CA VAL A 306 -8.63 12.61 -9.85
C VAL A 306 -9.61 13.28 -10.80
N ARG A 307 -9.86 12.63 -11.94
CA ARG A 307 -10.78 13.09 -13.00
C ARG A 307 -12.19 12.57 -12.81
N ASN A 308 -12.34 11.36 -12.29
CA ASN A 308 -13.63 10.74 -12.01
C ASN A 308 -13.52 9.72 -10.85
N ALA A 309 -14.66 9.42 -10.22
CA ALA A 309 -14.79 8.40 -9.16
C ALA A 309 -14.72 6.94 -9.66
N GLY A 310 -14.49 6.75 -10.95
CA GLY A 310 -14.71 5.51 -11.66
C GLY A 310 -16.17 5.32 -12.08
N PRO A 311 -16.45 4.34 -12.96
CA PRO A 311 -17.77 4.14 -13.54
C PRO A 311 -18.78 3.64 -12.50
N ALA A 312 -20.02 4.08 -12.60
CA ALA A 312 -21.12 3.74 -11.70
C ALA A 312 -21.66 2.33 -11.93
N ARG A 313 -21.54 1.82 -13.16
CA ARG A 313 -22.08 0.51 -13.57
C ARG A 313 -21.15 -0.21 -14.56
N PRO A 314 -21.21 -1.55 -14.64
CA PRO A 314 -20.54 -2.30 -15.70
C PRO A 314 -20.98 -1.83 -17.09
N GLY A 315 -20.03 -1.77 -18.03
CA GLY A 315 -20.30 -1.44 -19.43
C GLY A 315 -20.66 0.03 -19.68
N GLN A 316 -20.52 0.90 -18.68
CA GLN A 316 -20.78 2.35 -18.81
C GLN A 316 -19.97 2.98 -19.95
N ASP A 317 -18.77 2.49 -20.19
CA ASP A 317 -17.85 3.04 -21.19
C ASP A 317 -17.77 2.15 -22.46
N ASN A 318 -18.74 1.25 -22.69
CA ASN A 318 -18.72 0.35 -23.85
C ASN A 318 -18.65 1.13 -25.18
N ASP A 319 -19.51 2.13 -25.37
CA ASP A 319 -19.53 2.88 -26.64
C ASP A 319 -18.24 3.72 -26.81
N ASP A 320 -17.81 4.37 -25.73
CA ASP A 320 -16.56 5.13 -25.66
C ASP A 320 -15.33 4.32 -26.09
N VAL A 321 -15.26 3.05 -25.68
CA VAL A 321 -14.13 2.17 -25.99
C VAL A 321 -14.33 1.48 -27.33
N TYR A 322 -15.46 0.81 -27.55
CA TYR A 322 -15.61 -0.02 -28.74
C TYR A 322 -15.89 0.80 -30.00
N VAL A 323 -16.69 1.87 -29.91
CA VAL A 323 -16.90 2.79 -31.05
C VAL A 323 -15.76 3.80 -31.10
N GLY A 324 -15.45 4.46 -29.97
CA GLY A 324 -14.48 5.55 -29.94
C GLY A 324 -13.03 5.10 -30.18
N LEU A 325 -12.54 4.09 -29.44
CA LEU A 325 -11.15 3.63 -29.53
C LEU A 325 -10.94 2.59 -30.64
N LEU A 326 -11.87 1.64 -30.80
CA LEU A 326 -11.73 0.56 -31.78
C LEU A 326 -12.41 0.83 -33.13
N GLY A 327 -13.23 1.88 -33.25
CA GLY A 327 -13.90 2.22 -34.49
C GLY A 327 -14.99 1.22 -34.93
N LYS A 328 -15.56 0.43 -34.00
CA LYS A 328 -16.66 -0.48 -34.31
C LYS A 328 -17.91 0.31 -34.68
N SER A 329 -18.70 -0.21 -35.61
CA SER A 329 -19.96 0.43 -35.98
C SER A 329 -21.03 0.23 -34.90
N ALA A 330 -22.04 1.09 -34.84
CA ALA A 330 -23.19 0.89 -33.95
C ALA A 330 -23.87 -0.47 -34.17
N GLN A 331 -23.93 -0.93 -35.42
CA GLN A 331 -24.45 -2.25 -35.80
C GLN A 331 -23.61 -3.39 -35.23
N ASP A 332 -22.28 -3.27 -35.22
CA ASP A 332 -21.40 -4.26 -34.58
C ASP A 332 -21.65 -4.34 -33.08
N ILE A 333 -21.83 -3.19 -32.41
CA ILE A 333 -22.08 -3.15 -30.97
C ILE A 333 -23.44 -3.78 -30.63
N GLU A 334 -24.49 -3.46 -31.38
CA GLU A 334 -25.82 -4.07 -31.21
C GLU A 334 -25.76 -5.59 -31.41
N ARG A 335 -25.05 -6.05 -32.44
CA ARG A 335 -24.83 -7.48 -32.67
C ARG A 335 -24.11 -8.15 -31.50
N LEU A 336 -23.00 -7.58 -31.05
CA LEU A 336 -22.21 -8.15 -29.93
C LEU A 336 -23.02 -8.16 -28.61
N ARG A 337 -23.89 -7.18 -28.37
CA ARG A 337 -24.84 -7.20 -27.24
C ARG A 337 -25.88 -8.30 -27.39
N ALA A 338 -26.47 -8.45 -28.57
CA ALA A 338 -27.48 -9.48 -28.85
C ALA A 338 -26.91 -10.91 -28.71
N GLU A 339 -25.63 -11.10 -29.05
CA GLU A 339 -24.88 -12.35 -28.88
C GLU A 339 -24.41 -12.58 -27.43
N GLY A 340 -24.60 -11.63 -26.52
CA GLY A 340 -24.16 -11.72 -25.12
C GLY A 340 -22.65 -11.59 -24.92
N VAL A 341 -21.94 -11.00 -25.88
CA VAL A 341 -20.49 -10.76 -25.81
C VAL A 341 -20.17 -9.53 -24.96
N LEU A 342 -21.04 -8.52 -25.00
CA LEU A 342 -20.98 -7.27 -24.21
C LEU A 342 -22.06 -7.24 -23.14
#